data_AF-A0A845C9D6-F1
#
_entry.id   AF-A0A845C9D6-F1
#
_cell.length_a   1.000
_cell.length_b   1.000
_cell.length_c   1.000
_cell.angle_alpha   90.00
_cell.angle_beta   90.00
_cell.angle_gamma   90.00
#
_symmetry.space_group_name_H-M   'P 1'
#
loop_
_entity.id
_entity.type
_entity.pdbx_description
1 polymer ?
#
loop_
_entity_poly.entity_id
_entity_poly.type
_entity_poly.pdbx_seq_one_letter_code
_entity_poly.pdbx_strand_id
1 'polypeptide(L)'
;MVASIGAVVAPAQCIAYFERDYYYAKEDPNHRESSIWRGRGAEDLGLSGPVDPEVLRSVLEGVVPDGSGRRLGRPGKDGSFHHRPGRDLTLSAPKSVSLLAYLGGDGRAIWAHEVAVKRTLDWVERNAAETRMSEPGTGRSS
;
A
#
# COMPACT_ATOMS: atom_id res chain seq x y z
N MET A 1 5.42 6.10 17.90
CA MET A 1 4.77 6.07 16.58
C MET A 1 3.35 5.59 16.82
N VAL A 2 2.37 6.17 16.15
CA VAL A 2 0.98 5.68 16.20
C VAL A 2 0.64 5.11 14.83
N ALA A 3 0.04 3.93 14.80
CA ALA A 3 -0.41 3.27 13.59
C ALA A 3 -1.93 3.19 13.58
N SER A 4 -2.55 3.51 12.46
CA SER A 4 -3.98 3.26 12.21
C SER A 4 -4.15 2.40 10.97
N ILE A 5 -5.08 1.45 11.04
CA ILE A 5 -5.42 0.57 9.92
C ILE A 5 -6.88 0.81 9.50
N GLY A 6 -7.07 1.12 8.22
CA GLY A 6 -8.37 1.33 7.60
C GLY A 6 -8.60 0.32 6.48
N ALA A 7 -9.87 0.02 6.18
CA ALA A 7 -10.20 -0.66 4.93
C ALA A 7 -10.15 0.36 3.79
N VAL A 8 -9.56 -0.02 2.65
CA VAL A 8 -9.72 0.77 1.42
C VAL A 8 -11.12 0.46 0.89
N VAL A 9 -12.08 1.33 1.22
CA VAL A 9 -13.50 1.10 0.91
C VAL A 9 -13.82 1.43 -0.55
N ALA A 10 -13.12 2.42 -1.13
CA ALA A 10 -13.31 2.84 -2.51
C ALA A 10 -11.94 3.04 -3.21
N PRO A 11 -11.58 2.20 -4.21
CA PRO A 11 -10.38 2.38 -5.02
C PRO A 11 -10.26 3.79 -5.59
N ALA A 12 -11.36 4.32 -6.14
CA ALA A 12 -11.42 5.65 -6.71
C ALA A 12 -11.02 6.76 -5.73
N GLN A 13 -11.37 6.63 -4.44
CA GLN A 13 -11.00 7.62 -3.42
C GLN A 13 -9.52 7.53 -3.07
N CYS A 14 -8.96 6.32 -2.99
CA CYS A 14 -7.53 6.09 -2.78
C CYS A 14 -6.72 6.66 -3.96
N ILE A 15 -7.18 6.42 -5.19
CA ILE A 15 -6.55 6.93 -6.41
C ILE A 15 -6.65 8.45 -6.48
N ALA A 16 -7.82 9.05 -6.20
CA ALA A 16 -7.97 10.50 -6.20
C ALA A 16 -7.08 11.18 -5.14
N TYR A 17 -6.92 10.55 -3.97
CA TYR A 17 -5.96 10.99 -2.96
C TYR A 17 -4.53 10.94 -3.51
N PHE A 18 -4.16 9.81 -4.11
CA PHE A 18 -2.84 9.59 -4.69
C PHE A 18 -2.52 10.54 -5.86
N GLU A 19 -3.45 10.73 -6.79
CA GLU A 19 -3.33 11.63 -7.94
C GLU A 19 -3.22 13.08 -7.50
N ARG A 20 -3.95 13.47 -6.45
CA ARG A 20 -3.85 14.81 -5.88
C ARG A 20 -2.46 15.05 -5.27
N ASP A 21 -1.97 14.10 -4.48
CA ASP A 21 -0.62 14.18 -3.92
C ASP A 21 0.43 14.18 -5.05
N TYR A 22 0.25 13.36 -6.09
CA TYR A 22 1.11 13.35 -7.28
C TYR A 22 1.07 14.68 -8.05
N TYR A 23 -0.09 15.32 -8.15
CA TYR A 23 -0.26 16.61 -8.85
C TYR A 23 0.48 17.74 -8.12
N TYR A 24 0.33 17.84 -6.80
CA TYR A 24 1.07 18.82 -6.01
C TYR A 24 2.57 18.51 -5.93
N ALA A 25 2.94 17.23 -6.02
CA ALA A 25 4.33 16.79 -6.10
C ALA A 25 5.01 17.07 -7.45
N LYS A 26 4.27 17.46 -8.51
CA LYS A 26 4.88 17.75 -9.81
C LYS A 26 5.85 18.93 -9.79
N GLU A 27 5.64 19.88 -8.88
CA GLU A 27 6.43 21.11 -8.78
C GLU A 27 7.61 21.00 -7.82
N ASP A 28 7.66 19.95 -6.98
CA ASP A 28 8.77 19.66 -6.07
C ASP A 28 9.44 18.33 -6.45
N PRO A 29 10.65 18.36 -7.04
CA PRO A 29 11.40 17.17 -7.43
C PRO A 29 11.59 16.15 -6.30
N ASN A 30 11.65 16.59 -5.05
CA ASN A 30 11.83 15.71 -3.88
C ASN A 30 10.53 15.01 -3.47
N HIS A 31 9.38 15.51 -3.90
CA HIS A 31 8.07 14.99 -3.49
C HIS A 31 7.58 13.87 -4.42
N ARG A 32 8.04 13.87 -5.68
CA ARG A 32 7.71 12.87 -6.70
C ARG A 32 8.25 11.47 -6.37
N GLU A 33 9.26 11.39 -5.51
CA GLU A 33 9.86 10.13 -5.01
C GLU A 33 9.20 9.59 -3.73
N SER A 34 8.20 10.28 -3.17
CA SER A 34 7.61 9.89 -1.88
C SER A 34 6.79 8.59 -1.92
N SER A 35 6.28 8.22 -3.09
CA SER A 35 5.40 7.05 -3.27
C SER A 35 6.08 5.95 -4.07
N ILE A 36 6.43 4.86 -3.40
CA ILE A 36 7.20 3.75 -3.98
C ILE A 36 6.57 2.39 -3.69
N TRP A 37 6.76 1.45 -4.61
CA TRP A 37 6.43 0.05 -4.39
C TRP A 37 7.39 -0.59 -3.37
N ARG A 38 6.85 -1.40 -2.46
CA ARG A 38 7.62 -2.16 -1.46
C ARG A 38 6.97 -3.52 -1.17
N GLY A 39 7.81 -4.44 -0.67
CA GLY A 39 7.43 -5.79 -0.28
C GLY A 39 7.75 -6.82 -1.36
N ARG A 40 7.91 -8.08 -0.96
CA ARG A 40 8.25 -9.20 -1.84
C ARG A 40 7.21 -9.44 -2.92
N GLY A 41 5.93 -9.21 -2.63
CA GLY A 41 4.88 -9.28 -3.65
C GLY A 41 5.05 -8.26 -4.78
N ALA A 42 5.58 -7.07 -4.48
CA ALA A 42 5.92 -6.09 -5.50
C ALA A 42 7.15 -6.53 -6.29
N GLU A 43 8.18 -7.07 -5.62
CA GLU A 43 9.38 -7.62 -6.27
C GLU A 43 9.04 -8.77 -7.23
N ASP A 44 8.19 -9.72 -6.79
CA ASP A 44 7.74 -10.86 -7.59
C ASP A 44 6.95 -10.43 -8.84
N LEU A 45 6.28 -9.27 -8.77
CA LEU A 45 5.54 -8.66 -9.87
C LEU A 45 6.38 -7.65 -10.69
N GLY A 46 7.65 -7.47 -10.35
CA GLY A 46 8.52 -6.49 -11.00
C GLY A 46 8.14 -5.02 -10.75
N LEU A 47 7.31 -4.75 -9.75
CA LEU A 47 6.89 -3.41 -9.36
C LEU A 47 7.96 -2.77 -8.47
N SER A 48 8.63 -1.74 -8.97
CA SER A 48 9.69 -1.03 -8.26
C SER A 48 9.69 0.45 -8.60
N GLY A 49 10.32 1.26 -7.72
CA GLY A 49 10.39 2.70 -7.91
C GLY A 49 9.04 3.40 -7.73
N PRO A 50 8.82 4.56 -8.37
CA PRO A 50 7.62 5.36 -8.23
C PRO A 50 6.34 4.60 -8.61
N VAL A 51 5.27 4.83 -7.86
CA VAL A 51 3.97 4.23 -8.15
C VAL A 51 3.29 4.94 -9.31
N ASP A 52 2.95 4.18 -10.36
CA ASP A 52 2.08 4.63 -11.45
C ASP A 52 0.60 4.53 -11.01
N PRO A 53 -0.19 5.63 -11.11
CA PRO A 53 -1.60 5.64 -10.73
C PRO A 53 -2.47 4.58 -11.41
N GLU A 54 -2.20 4.25 -12.68
CA GLU A 54 -2.98 3.27 -13.44
C GLU A 54 -2.64 1.84 -13.04
N VAL A 55 -1.38 1.58 -12.70
CA VAL A 55 -0.96 0.30 -12.10
C VAL A 55 -1.58 0.15 -10.72
N LEU A 56 -1.56 1.21 -9.90
CA LEU A 56 -2.20 1.22 -8.58
C LEU A 56 -3.71 0.95 -8.70
N ARG A 57 -4.40 1.58 -9.65
CA ARG A 57 -5.81 1.35 -9.94
C ARG A 57 -6.07 -0.13 -10.23
N SER A 58 -5.28 -0.72 -11.13
CA SER A 58 -5.40 -2.12 -11.51
C SER A 58 -5.28 -3.04 -10.30
N VAL A 59 -4.28 -2.81 -9.44
CA VAL A 59 -4.07 -3.59 -8.21
C VAL A 59 -5.26 -3.45 -7.24
N LEU A 60 -5.78 -2.24 -7.02
CA LEU A 60 -6.93 -1.99 -6.14
C LEU A 60 -8.26 -2.56 -6.67
N GLU A 61 -8.35 -2.84 -7.97
CA GLU A 61 -9.49 -3.51 -8.61
C GLU A 61 -9.33 -5.05 -8.66
N GLY A 62 -8.20 -5.54 -8.14
CA GLY A 62 -7.83 -6.94 -8.04
C GLY A 62 -7.19 -7.49 -9.31
N VAL A 63 -6.83 -6.66 -10.29
CA VAL A 63 -6.13 -7.11 -11.50
C VAL A 63 -4.66 -7.33 -11.17
N VAL A 64 -4.15 -8.51 -11.49
CA VAL A 64 -2.72 -8.83 -11.30
C VAL A 64 -1.91 -8.19 -12.44
N PRO A 65 -0.92 -7.33 -12.13
CA PRO A 65 -0.13 -6.63 -13.15
C PRO A 65 1.00 -7.50 -13.71
N ASP A 66 0.70 -8.75 -14.08
CA ASP A 66 1.64 -9.73 -14.66
C ASP A 66 1.38 -9.99 -16.16
N GLY A 67 0.44 -9.25 -16.76
CA GLY A 67 0.01 -9.41 -18.15
C GLY A 67 -0.89 -10.62 -18.40
N SER A 68 -1.20 -11.43 -17.38
CA SER A 68 -2.00 -12.63 -17.55
C SER A 68 -3.52 -12.36 -17.57
N GLY A 69 -3.95 -11.14 -17.26
CA GLY A 69 -5.36 -10.79 -17.07
C GLY A 69 -6.03 -11.44 -15.85
N ARG A 70 -5.23 -12.02 -14.94
CA ARG A 70 -5.77 -12.64 -13.72
C ARG A 70 -6.41 -11.59 -12.83
N ARG A 71 -7.55 -11.94 -12.22
CA ARG A 71 -8.27 -11.09 -11.28
C ARG A 71 -8.52 -11.80 -9.96
N LEU A 72 -8.15 -11.15 -8.86
CA LEU A 72 -8.32 -11.61 -7.49
C LEU A 72 -9.68 -11.16 -6.96
N GLY A 73 -10.48 -12.08 -6.46
CA GLY A 73 -11.79 -11.78 -5.88
C GLY A 73 -12.67 -13.01 -5.83
N ARG A 74 -13.93 -12.83 -5.45
CA ARG A 74 -14.91 -13.90 -5.36
C ARG A 74 -16.10 -13.59 -6.26
N PRO A 75 -16.57 -14.54 -7.07
CA PRO A 75 -17.84 -14.38 -7.77
C PRO A 75 -18.99 -14.31 -6.75
N GLY A 76 -19.88 -13.34 -6.95
CA GLY A 76 -21.15 -13.20 -6.27
C GLY A 76 -22.18 -14.17 -6.85
N LYS A 77 -23.22 -14.47 -6.09
CA LYS A 77 -24.31 -15.37 -6.52
C LYS A 77 -25.17 -14.77 -7.65
N ASP A 78 -25.10 -13.45 -7.80
CA ASP A 78 -25.80 -12.62 -8.79
C ASP A 78 -24.96 -12.36 -10.06
N GLY A 79 -23.80 -12.99 -10.19
CA GLY A 79 -22.85 -12.74 -11.29
C GLY A 79 -21.95 -11.51 -11.07
N SER A 80 -22.06 -10.82 -9.93
CA SER A 80 -21.11 -9.76 -9.57
C SER A 80 -19.74 -10.33 -9.20
N PHE A 81 -18.70 -9.49 -9.18
CA PHE A 81 -17.36 -9.89 -8.75
C PHE A 81 -16.92 -9.02 -7.58
N HIS A 82 -16.67 -9.65 -6.43
CA HIS A 82 -16.31 -8.96 -5.21
C HIS A 82 -14.81 -9.06 -4.94
N HIS A 83 -14.12 -7.94 -5.07
CA HIS A 83 -12.74 -7.76 -4.65
C HIS A 83 -12.68 -6.81 -3.45
N ARG A 84 -11.78 -7.06 -2.50
CA ARG A 84 -11.47 -6.13 -1.42
C ARG A 84 -10.18 -5.40 -1.78
N PRO A 85 -10.22 -4.08 -2.06
CA PRO A 85 -9.09 -3.34 -2.63
C PRO A 85 -7.80 -3.39 -1.83
N GLY A 86 -7.91 -3.51 -0.50
CA GLY A 86 -6.76 -3.61 0.38
C GLY A 86 -7.03 -2.97 1.74
N ARG A 87 -5.95 -2.74 2.48
CA ARG A 87 -5.94 -2.01 3.74
C ARG A 87 -5.00 -0.83 3.62
N ASP A 88 -5.42 0.30 4.18
CA ASP A 88 -4.58 1.49 4.34
C ASP A 88 -3.94 1.44 5.72
N LEU A 89 -2.62 1.59 5.77
CA LEU A 89 -1.83 1.62 7.01
C LEU A 89 -1.14 2.98 7.11
N THR A 90 -1.68 3.85 7.96
CA THR A 90 -1.10 5.17 8.21
C THR A 90 -0.16 5.10 9.42
N LEU A 91 1.11 5.47 9.23
CA LEU A 91 2.13 5.50 10.28
C LEU A 91 2.51 6.94 10.63
N SER A 92 2.01 7.44 11.75
CA SER A 92 2.24 8.82 12.17
C SER A 92 3.43 8.92 13.13
N ALA A 93 4.36 9.82 12.81
CA ALA A 93 5.45 10.18 13.71
C ALA A 93 4.91 10.76 15.04
N PRO A 94 5.58 10.50 16.18
CA PRO A 94 5.29 11.23 17.42
C PRO A 94 5.47 12.75 17.21
N LYS A 95 4.62 13.56 17.84
CA LYS A 95 4.62 15.02 17.67
C LYS A 95 5.99 15.67 17.91
N SER A 96 6.75 15.20 18.90
CA SER A 96 8.11 15.67 19.19
C SER A 96 9.09 15.42 18.04
N VAL A 97 8.98 14.28 17.35
CA VAL A 97 9.81 13.94 16.18
C VAL A 97 9.44 14.84 14.99
N SER A 98 8.13 15.07 14.77
CA SER A 98 7.68 16.01 13.74
C SER A 98 8.19 17.43 14.00
N LEU A 99 8.17 17.90 15.25
CA LEU A 99 8.68 19.24 15.60
C LEU A 99 10.19 19.35 15.35
N LEU A 100 10.98 18.34 15.72
CA LEU A 100 12.43 18.33 15.47
C LEU A 100 12.76 18.32 13.97
N ALA A 101 11.99 17.58 13.18
CA ALA A 101 12.15 17.55 11.72
C ALA A 101 11.81 18.89 11.06
N TYR A 102 10.65 19.49 11.41
CA TYR A 102 10.16 20.71 10.74
C TYR A 102 10.78 22.01 11.23
N LEU A 103 11.02 22.17 12.54
CA LEU A 103 11.53 23.42 13.12
C LEU A 103 13.04 23.40 13.32
N GLY A 104 13.63 22.22 13.55
CA GLY A 104 15.05 22.08 13.86
C GLY A 104 15.93 21.76 12.64
N GLY A 105 15.34 21.37 11.50
CA GLY A 105 16.09 20.90 10.33
C GLY A 105 16.95 19.66 10.59
N ASP A 106 16.69 18.92 11.68
CA ASP A 106 17.49 17.75 12.05
C ASP A 106 17.10 16.54 11.20
N GLY A 107 17.83 16.33 10.10
CA GLY A 107 17.62 15.21 9.18
C GLY A 107 17.71 13.83 9.84
N ARG A 108 18.31 13.71 11.04
CA ARG A 108 18.37 12.44 11.77
C ARG A 108 16.99 12.01 12.28
N ALA A 109 16.12 12.96 12.61
CA ALA A 109 14.75 12.68 13.05
C ALA A 109 13.91 12.10 11.89
N ILE A 110 14.09 12.62 10.68
CA ILE A 110 13.47 12.13 9.45
C ILE A 110 13.96 10.72 9.14
N TRP A 111 15.28 10.53 9.11
CA TRP A 111 15.89 9.22 8.86
C TRP A 111 15.43 8.16 9.88
N ALA A 112 15.39 8.50 11.17
CA ALA A 112 14.92 7.59 12.21
C ALA A 112 13.43 7.20 12.01
N HIS A 113 12.60 8.14 11.53
CA HIS A 113 11.21 7.86 11.20
C HIS A 113 11.09 6.91 10.01
N GLU A 114 11.84 7.14 8.93
CA GLU A 114 11.87 6.26 7.75
C GLU A 114 12.31 4.84 8.09
N VAL A 115 13.36 4.70 8.93
CA VAL A 115 13.83 3.39 9.41
C VAL A 115 12.74 2.68 10.22
N ALA A 116 12.01 3.42 11.07
CA ALA A 116 10.91 2.85 11.85
C ALA A 116 9.74 2.42 10.98
N VAL A 117 9.38 3.21 9.96
CA VAL A 117 8.37 2.86 8.96
C VAL A 117 8.76 1.57 8.25
N LYS A 118 10.00 1.50 7.73
CA LYS A 118 10.51 0.30 7.05
C LYS A 118 10.42 -0.94 7.92
N ARG A 119 10.90 -0.87 9.17
CA ARG A 119 10.85 -2.01 10.11
C ARG A 119 9.42 -2.46 10.42
N THR A 120 8.48 -1.51 10.48
CA THR A 120 7.07 -1.81 10.71
C THR A 120 6.48 -2.53 9.52
N LEU A 121 6.74 -2.06 8.30
CA LEU A 121 6.30 -2.73 7.07
C LEU A 121 6.92 -4.13 6.93
N ASP A 122 8.22 -4.28 7.18
CA ASP A 122 8.92 -5.58 7.18
C ASP A 122 8.31 -6.54 8.23
N TRP A 123 7.78 -6.04 9.35
CA TRP A 123 7.09 -6.84 10.34
C TRP A 123 5.66 -7.20 9.89
N VAL A 124 4.90 -6.24 9.34
CA VAL A 124 3.54 -6.46 8.82
C VAL A 124 3.56 -7.50 7.71
N GLU A 125 4.51 -7.42 6.78
CA GLU A 125 4.65 -8.40 5.71
C GLU A 125 4.90 -9.81 6.25
N ARG A 126 5.75 -9.96 7.26
CA ARG A 126 6.08 -11.27 7.85
C ARG A 126 4.97 -11.87 8.70
N ASN A 127 4.12 -11.05 9.33
CA ASN A 127 3.21 -11.49 10.39
C ASN A 127 1.72 -11.30 10.06
N ALA A 128 1.38 -10.52 9.04
CA ALA A 128 -0.01 -10.18 8.70
C ALA A 128 -0.38 -10.44 7.23
N ALA A 129 0.59 -10.78 6.37
CA ALA A 129 0.33 -11.23 5.00
C ALA A 129 -0.08 -12.71 4.99
N GLU A 130 -1.20 -13.02 5.61
CA GLU A 130 -1.78 -14.37 5.62
C GLU A 130 -2.81 -14.50 4.49
N THR A 131 -2.81 -15.66 3.83
CA THR A 131 -3.84 -16.04 2.86
C THR A 131 -4.53 -17.31 3.31
N ARG A 132 -5.84 -17.39 3.10
CA ARG A 132 -6.63 -18.59 3.41
C ARG A 132 -6.63 -19.48 2.18
N MET A 133 -6.06 -20.68 2.29
CA MET A 133 -6.14 -21.68 1.24
C MET A 133 -7.33 -22.61 1.53
N SER A 134 -8.13 -22.88 0.50
CA SER A 134 -9.15 -23.94 0.56
C SER A 134 -8.61 -25.12 -0.20
N GLU A 135 -8.62 -26.30 0.43
CA GLU A 135 -8.32 -27.53 -0.30
C GLU A 135 -9.41 -27.79 -1.34
N PRO A 136 -9.05 -28.05 -2.60
CA PRO A 136 -10.00 -28.45 -3.62
C PRO A 136 -10.48 -29.87 -3.32
N GLY A 137 -11.65 -29.99 -2.70
CA GLY A 137 -12.32 -31.27 -2.44
C GLY A 137 -13.10 -31.33 -1.12
N THR A 138 -12.65 -30.62 -0.09
CA THR A 138 -13.26 -30.69 1.26
C THR A 138 -13.98 -29.41 1.68
N GLY A 139 -13.69 -28.27 1.02
CA GLY A 139 -14.24 -26.95 1.40
C GLY A 139 -13.78 -26.45 2.78
N ARG A 140 -12.88 -27.18 3.44
CA ARG A 140 -12.23 -26.76 4.68
C ARG A 140 -11.13 -25.78 4.33
N SER A 141 -11.07 -24.72 5.12
CA SER A 141 -9.98 -23.77 5.06
C SER A 141 -9.01 -24.02 6.20
N SER A 142 -7.73 -24.00 5.90
CA SER A 142 -6.66 -23.72 6.85
C SER A 142 -6.30 -22.24 6.80
#